data_AF-A0A089XEP0-F1
#
_entry.id   AF-A0A089XEP0-F1
#
_cell.length_a   1.000
_cell.length_b   1.000
_cell.length_c   1.000
_cell.angle_alpha   90.00
_cell.angle_beta   90.00
_cell.angle_gamma   90.00
#
_symmetry.space_group_name_H-M   'P 1'
#
loop_
_entity.id
_entity.type
_entity.pdbx_description
1 polymer ?
#
loop_
_entity_poly.entity_id
_entity_poly.type
_entity_poly.pdbx_seq_one_letter_code
_entity_poly.pdbx_strand_id
1 'polypeptide(L)'
;MIPVKSTEKQRAAYTQAIMDKWNSATADQKRRGREWYATAHQFAAEIAEGNATKGAGVLAALSANKSWSENCRLARKAFIEGTASGHVRDAITKANRIMAGTDPREVLPMHMKTGYFYLCIADPEAPEAVVIDRHAHDIAVREIYGQRDRGLGSVGRYNLLADCYREAAQRIGEVPSKVQAVTWVAHIERK
;
A
#
# COMPACT_ATOMS: atom_id res chain seq x y z
N MET A 1 5.15 -15.46 12.97
CA MET A 1 4.30 -14.27 13.19
C MET A 1 5.02 -13.33 14.16
N ILE A 2 5.09 -12.04 13.88
CA ILE A 2 5.75 -11.07 14.76
C ILE A 2 4.93 -10.81 16.04
N PRO A 3 5.55 -10.39 17.16
CA PRO A 3 4.80 -10.06 18.38
C PRO A 3 3.97 -8.78 18.19
N VAL A 4 2.87 -8.66 18.95
CA VAL A 4 2.07 -7.41 18.99
C VAL A 4 2.81 -6.31 19.75
N LYS A 5 3.51 -6.68 20.82
CA LYS A 5 4.41 -5.80 21.58
C LYS A 5 5.85 -6.21 21.27
N SER A 6 6.59 -5.36 20.56
CA SER A 6 8.00 -5.61 20.27
C SER A 6 8.91 -4.89 21.26
N THR A 7 10.11 -5.43 21.46
CA THR A 7 11.19 -4.71 22.13
C THR A 7 11.79 -3.65 21.19
N GLU A 8 12.55 -2.71 21.75
CA GLU A 8 13.31 -1.74 20.98
C GLU A 8 14.32 -2.40 20.04
N LYS A 9 15.01 -3.44 20.55
CA LYS A 9 15.94 -4.26 19.74
C LYS A 9 15.26 -4.88 18.51
N GLN A 10 14.01 -5.34 18.66
CA GLN A 10 13.24 -5.89 17.54
C GLN A 10 12.85 -4.80 16.53
N ARG A 11 12.39 -3.64 16.98
CA ARG A 11 12.10 -2.50 16.09
C ARG A 11 13.34 -2.09 15.30
N ALA A 12 14.46 -1.90 15.99
CA ALA A 12 15.74 -1.55 15.36
C ALA A 12 16.16 -2.59 14.30
N ALA A 13 15.98 -3.89 14.57
CA ALA A 13 16.28 -4.94 13.61
C ALA A 13 15.37 -4.89 12.36
N TYR A 14 14.08 -4.64 12.53
CA TYR A 14 13.13 -4.48 11.42
C TYR A 14 13.42 -3.23 10.59
N THR A 15 13.65 -2.09 11.24
CA THR A 15 14.05 -0.84 10.59
C THR A 15 15.34 -1.04 9.77
N GLN A 16 16.35 -1.70 10.35
CA GLN A 16 17.60 -1.99 9.64
C GLN A 16 17.38 -2.92 8.45
N ALA A 17 16.51 -3.93 8.56
CA ALA A 17 16.18 -4.82 7.43
C ALA A 17 15.57 -4.07 6.24
N ILE A 18 14.70 -3.09 6.51
CA ILE A 18 14.08 -2.24 5.49
C ILE A 18 15.15 -1.37 4.81
N MET A 19 16.02 -0.73 5.61
CA MET A 19 17.12 0.09 5.09
C MET A 19 18.10 -0.72 4.24
N ASP A 20 18.49 -1.91 4.69
CA ASP A 20 19.36 -2.80 3.93
C ASP A 20 18.73 -3.20 2.59
N LYS A 21 17.42 -3.48 2.60
CA LYS A 21 16.70 -3.80 1.37
C LYS A 21 16.68 -2.61 0.40
N TRP A 22 16.45 -1.40 0.90
CA TRP A 22 16.51 -0.17 0.11
C TRP A 22 17.91 0.03 -0.50
N ASN A 23 18.96 -0.16 0.30
CA ASN A 23 20.34 0.00 -0.13
C ASN A 23 20.74 -1.03 -1.20
N SER A 24 20.18 -2.24 -1.15
CA SER A 24 20.40 -3.28 -2.16
C SER A 24 19.69 -3.03 -3.50
N ALA A 25 18.73 -2.10 -3.56
CA ALA A 25 17.97 -1.83 -4.77
C ALA A 25 18.83 -1.12 -5.83
N THR A 26 18.72 -1.55 -7.09
CA THR A 26 19.40 -0.89 -8.21
C THR A 26 18.84 0.50 -8.47
N ALA A 27 19.56 1.33 -9.25
CA ALA A 27 19.09 2.66 -9.62
C ALA A 27 17.73 2.62 -10.35
N ASP A 28 17.52 1.66 -11.25
CA ASP A 28 16.24 1.48 -11.95
C ASP A 28 15.12 1.06 -10.98
N GLN A 29 15.40 0.14 -10.05
CA GLN A 29 14.41 -0.27 -9.05
C GLN A 29 14.01 0.89 -8.12
N LYS A 30 14.99 1.72 -7.72
CA LYS A 30 14.74 2.94 -6.94
C LYS A 30 13.87 3.92 -7.73
N ARG A 31 14.17 4.14 -9.01
CA ARG A 31 13.37 5.01 -9.89
C ARG A 31 11.93 4.52 -9.99
N ARG A 32 11.72 3.25 -10.38
CA ARG A 32 10.38 2.67 -10.53
C ARG A 32 9.58 2.65 -9.22
N GLY A 33 10.23 2.34 -8.10
CA GLY A 33 9.55 2.38 -6.81
C GLY A 33 9.13 3.79 -6.39
N ARG A 34 9.96 4.81 -6.62
CA ARG A 34 9.61 6.21 -6.34
C ARG A 34 8.44 6.71 -7.19
N GLU A 35 8.39 6.31 -8.45
CA GLU A 35 7.35 6.72 -9.40
C GLU A 35 6.02 5.99 -9.19
N TRP A 36 6.00 4.90 -8.42
CA TRP A 36 4.86 4.00 -8.34
C TRP A 36 3.61 4.76 -7.87
N TYR A 37 3.57 5.30 -6.65
CA TYR A 37 2.36 5.98 -6.18
C TYR A 37 1.99 7.24 -6.99
N ALA A 38 2.95 7.93 -7.59
CA ALA A 38 2.68 9.04 -8.52
C ALA A 38 1.97 8.55 -9.80
N THR A 39 2.40 7.44 -10.36
CA THR A 39 1.74 6.79 -11.52
C THR A 39 0.34 6.29 -11.14
N ALA A 40 0.20 5.72 -9.94
CA ALA A 40 -1.09 5.30 -9.40
C ALA A 40 -2.07 6.48 -9.26
N HIS A 41 -1.58 7.61 -8.78
CA HIS A 41 -2.34 8.85 -8.62
C HIS A 41 -2.82 9.39 -9.97
N GLN A 42 -1.95 9.43 -10.97
CA GLN A 42 -2.31 9.84 -12.33
C GLN A 42 -3.42 8.96 -12.90
N PHE A 43 -3.30 7.64 -12.75
CA PHE A 43 -4.35 6.71 -13.16
C PHE A 43 -5.66 6.94 -12.39
N ALA A 44 -5.59 7.18 -11.07
CA ALA A 44 -6.74 7.50 -10.24
C ALA A 44 -7.47 8.76 -10.73
N ALA A 45 -6.72 9.82 -11.07
CA ALA A 45 -7.27 11.04 -11.63
C ALA A 45 -7.90 10.78 -13.01
N GLU A 46 -7.22 10.03 -13.88
CA GLU A 46 -7.68 9.71 -15.23
C GLU A 46 -9.06 9.02 -15.22
N ILE A 47 -9.22 7.96 -14.43
CA ILE A 47 -10.48 7.18 -14.41
C ILE A 47 -11.64 7.92 -13.74
N ALA A 48 -11.37 8.98 -12.98
CA ALA A 48 -12.34 9.71 -12.17
C ALA A 48 -12.46 11.18 -12.59
N GLU A 49 -12.21 11.48 -13.88
CA GLU A 49 -12.40 12.82 -14.47
C GLU A 49 -11.65 13.93 -13.72
N GLY A 50 -10.40 13.64 -13.33
CA GLY A 50 -9.54 14.55 -12.57
C GLY A 50 -9.67 14.44 -11.05
N ASN A 51 -10.67 13.72 -10.53
CA ASN A 51 -10.84 13.54 -9.09
C ASN A 51 -10.00 12.36 -8.57
N ALA A 52 -8.70 12.62 -8.36
CA ALA A 52 -7.75 11.63 -7.87
C ALA A 52 -8.17 11.00 -6.53
N THR A 53 -8.77 11.77 -5.61
CA THR A 53 -9.27 11.27 -4.32
C THR A 53 -10.35 10.21 -4.50
N LYS A 54 -11.34 10.47 -5.37
CA LYS A 54 -12.40 9.51 -5.70
C LYS A 54 -11.83 8.27 -6.39
N GLY A 55 -10.98 8.45 -7.39
CA GLY A 55 -10.33 7.35 -8.10
C GLY A 55 -9.48 6.46 -7.18
N ALA A 56 -8.70 7.08 -6.29
CA ALA A 56 -7.88 6.40 -5.29
C ALA A 56 -8.75 5.58 -4.32
N GLY A 57 -9.88 6.14 -3.90
CA GLY A 57 -10.84 5.46 -3.05
C GLY A 57 -11.42 4.19 -3.70
N VAL A 58 -11.82 4.28 -4.97
CA VAL A 58 -12.34 3.14 -5.74
C VAL A 58 -11.25 2.08 -5.95
N LEU A 59 -10.04 2.51 -6.35
CA LEU A 59 -8.88 1.62 -6.48
C LEU A 59 -8.58 0.87 -5.19
N ALA A 60 -8.66 1.55 -4.04
CA ALA A 60 -8.44 0.94 -2.75
C ALA A 60 -9.55 -0.04 -2.38
N ALA A 61 -10.82 0.34 -2.54
CA ALA A 61 -11.97 -0.52 -2.27
C ALA A 61 -11.89 -1.87 -3.02
N LEU A 62 -11.39 -1.86 -4.27
CA LEU A 62 -11.32 -3.05 -5.13
C LEU A 62 -10.00 -3.82 -5.04
N SER A 63 -9.01 -3.33 -4.27
CA SER A 63 -7.63 -3.84 -4.26
C SER A 63 -7.44 -5.25 -3.68
N ALA A 64 -8.39 -5.73 -2.86
CA ALA A 64 -8.23 -6.99 -2.16
C ALA A 64 -8.15 -8.18 -3.16
N ASN A 65 -7.06 -8.96 -3.05
CA ASN A 65 -6.79 -10.13 -3.87
C ASN A 65 -6.87 -9.87 -5.39
N LYS A 66 -6.30 -8.75 -5.83
CA LYS A 66 -6.16 -8.40 -7.25
C LYS A 66 -4.70 -8.06 -7.58
N SER A 67 -4.27 -8.42 -8.78
CA SER A 67 -3.07 -7.80 -9.35
C SER A 67 -3.35 -6.33 -9.62
N TRP A 68 -2.30 -5.53 -9.80
CA TRP A 68 -2.46 -4.12 -10.17
C TRP A 68 -3.24 -3.95 -11.48
N SER A 69 -2.91 -4.75 -12.50
CA SER A 69 -3.62 -4.72 -13.80
C SER A 69 -5.11 -5.02 -13.67
N GLU A 70 -5.48 -6.05 -12.90
CA GLU A 70 -6.88 -6.40 -12.69
C GLU A 70 -7.61 -5.35 -11.86
N ASN A 71 -6.93 -4.76 -10.86
CA ASN A 71 -7.50 -3.66 -10.08
C ASN A 71 -7.80 -2.44 -10.96
N CYS A 72 -6.86 -2.03 -11.81
CA CYS A 72 -7.05 -0.95 -12.78
C CYS A 72 -8.21 -1.24 -13.72
N ARG A 73 -8.30 -2.47 -14.26
CA ARG A 73 -9.38 -2.89 -15.14
C ARG A 73 -10.74 -2.79 -14.46
N LEU A 74 -10.87 -3.29 -13.22
CA LEU A 74 -12.12 -3.24 -12.47
C LEU A 74 -12.52 -1.81 -12.10
N ALA A 75 -11.57 -0.97 -11.65
CA ALA A 75 -11.84 0.42 -11.30
C ALA A 75 -12.28 1.24 -12.50
N ARG A 76 -11.56 1.13 -13.64
CA ARG A 76 -11.94 1.80 -14.90
C ARG A 76 -13.32 1.36 -15.38
N LYS A 77 -13.58 0.04 -15.36
CA LYS A 77 -14.88 -0.53 -15.71
C LYS A 77 -16.00 0.06 -14.84
N ALA A 78 -15.77 0.18 -13.53
CA ALA A 78 -16.76 0.72 -12.59
C ALA A 78 -17.15 2.16 -12.92
N PHE A 79 -16.19 3.02 -13.27
CA PHE A 79 -16.48 4.41 -13.69
C PHE A 79 -17.21 4.47 -15.04
N ILE A 80 -16.83 3.64 -16.02
CA ILE A 80 -17.50 3.58 -17.33
C ILE A 80 -18.95 3.12 -17.19
N GLU A 81 -19.21 2.09 -16.39
CA GLU A 81 -20.54 1.50 -16.22
C GLU A 81 -21.39 2.25 -15.18
N GLY A 82 -20.80 3.18 -14.42
CA GLY A 82 -21.45 3.84 -13.28
C GLY A 82 -21.70 2.91 -12.09
N THR A 83 -21.20 1.67 -12.12
CA THR A 83 -21.39 0.68 -11.05
C THR A 83 -20.24 -0.33 -11.02
N ALA A 84 -19.77 -0.65 -9.82
CA ALA A 84 -18.73 -1.64 -9.61
C ALA A 84 -19.30 -3.07 -9.72
N SER A 85 -18.54 -3.96 -10.37
CA SER A 85 -18.89 -5.37 -10.57
C SER A 85 -17.65 -6.27 -10.55
N GLY A 86 -17.82 -7.59 -10.51
CA GLY A 86 -16.69 -8.54 -10.62
C GLY A 86 -15.81 -8.69 -9.37
N HIS A 87 -16.36 -8.37 -8.20
CA HIS A 87 -15.69 -8.53 -6.89
C HIS A 87 -16.69 -8.99 -5.82
N VAL A 88 -16.22 -9.19 -4.59
CA VAL A 88 -17.09 -9.53 -3.46
C VAL A 88 -17.99 -8.34 -3.10
N ARG A 89 -19.17 -8.62 -2.52
CA ARG A 89 -20.21 -7.63 -2.23
C ARG A 89 -19.69 -6.44 -1.43
N ASP A 90 -18.91 -6.67 -0.38
CA ASP A 90 -18.37 -5.61 0.47
C ASP A 90 -17.49 -4.60 -0.31
N ALA A 91 -16.61 -5.11 -1.18
CA ALA A 91 -15.75 -4.27 -2.03
C ALA A 91 -16.57 -3.45 -3.03
N ILE A 92 -17.57 -4.08 -3.67
CA ILE A 92 -18.50 -3.42 -4.59
C ILE A 92 -19.28 -2.31 -3.86
N THR A 93 -19.83 -2.59 -2.69
CA THR A 93 -20.60 -1.61 -1.91
C THR A 93 -19.74 -0.39 -1.57
N LYS A 94 -18.50 -0.58 -1.10
CA LYS A 94 -17.58 0.53 -0.80
C LYS A 94 -17.28 1.35 -2.05
N ALA A 95 -16.93 0.70 -3.16
CA ALA A 95 -16.64 1.38 -4.43
C ALA A 95 -17.84 2.21 -4.92
N ASN A 96 -19.04 1.64 -4.92
CA ASN A 96 -20.26 2.34 -5.34
C ASN A 96 -20.60 3.54 -4.47
N ARG A 97 -20.41 3.45 -3.14
CA ARG A 97 -20.59 4.58 -2.23
C ARG A 97 -19.62 5.72 -2.53
N ILE A 98 -18.36 5.40 -2.82
CA ILE A 98 -17.34 6.41 -3.18
C ILE A 98 -17.67 7.06 -4.52
N MET A 99 -18.06 6.27 -5.53
CA MET A 99 -18.46 6.82 -6.83
C MET A 99 -19.66 7.77 -6.70
N ALA A 100 -20.62 7.42 -5.85
CA ALA A 100 -21.78 8.24 -5.49
C ALA A 100 -21.45 9.48 -4.63
N GLY A 101 -20.19 9.69 -4.24
CA GLY A 101 -19.72 10.92 -3.59
C GLY A 101 -19.45 10.81 -2.09
N THR A 102 -19.58 9.62 -1.48
CA THR A 102 -19.14 9.42 -0.08
C THR A 102 -17.62 9.59 0.02
N ASP A 103 -17.11 10.31 1.02
CA ASP A 103 -15.66 10.41 1.25
C ASP A 103 -15.07 8.99 1.47
N PRO A 104 -13.99 8.60 0.75
CA PRO A 104 -13.32 7.31 0.97
C PRO A 104 -12.98 7.01 2.43
N ARG A 105 -12.66 8.02 3.25
CA ARG A 105 -12.32 7.88 4.68
C ARG A 105 -13.47 7.35 5.53
N GLU A 106 -14.71 7.54 5.10
CA GLU A 106 -15.90 7.06 5.81
C GLU A 106 -16.22 5.59 5.54
N VAL A 107 -15.68 5.03 4.45
CA VAL A 107 -16.05 3.68 3.99
C VAL A 107 -14.89 2.69 4.00
N LEU A 108 -13.66 3.18 3.88
CA LEU A 108 -12.46 2.36 3.87
C LEU A 108 -11.96 2.13 5.31
N PRO A 109 -11.37 0.96 5.60
CA PRO A 109 -10.76 0.72 6.90
C PRO A 109 -9.44 1.51 7.01
N MET A 110 -9.54 2.75 7.47
CA MET A 110 -8.45 3.73 7.54
C MET A 110 -7.28 3.35 8.48
N HIS A 111 -7.44 2.29 9.26
CA HIS A 111 -6.45 1.75 10.19
C HIS A 111 -5.71 0.52 9.62
N MET A 112 -5.98 0.13 8.37
CA MET A 112 -5.44 -1.08 7.74
C MET A 112 -4.92 -0.80 6.32
N LYS A 113 -4.35 -1.84 5.70
CA LYS A 113 -3.81 -1.84 4.34
C LYS A 113 -4.63 -1.04 3.33
N THR A 114 -5.93 -1.29 3.24
CA THR A 114 -6.78 -0.64 2.25
C THR A 114 -6.86 0.88 2.44
N GLY A 115 -6.98 1.34 3.69
CA GLY A 115 -6.99 2.77 4.01
C GLY A 115 -5.67 3.44 3.67
N TYR A 116 -4.54 2.85 4.04
CA TYR A 116 -3.22 3.38 3.70
C TYR A 116 -2.93 3.32 2.20
N PHE A 117 -3.44 2.33 1.48
CA PHE A 117 -3.31 2.26 0.02
C PHE A 117 -4.08 3.41 -0.64
N TYR A 118 -5.26 3.75 -0.15
CA TYR A 118 -5.96 4.96 -0.55
C TYR A 118 -5.13 6.22 -0.26
N LEU A 119 -4.61 6.39 0.96
CA LEU A 119 -3.84 7.57 1.34
C LEU A 119 -2.61 7.77 0.44
N CYS A 120 -1.83 6.72 0.19
CA CYS A 120 -0.63 6.80 -0.65
C CYS A 120 -0.96 7.12 -2.12
N ILE A 121 -2.11 6.67 -2.65
CA ILE A 121 -2.51 7.01 -4.03
C ILE A 121 -3.09 8.43 -4.07
N ALA A 122 -3.92 8.80 -3.11
CA ALA A 122 -4.57 10.10 -3.07
C ALA A 122 -3.56 11.24 -2.88
N ASP A 123 -2.52 11.01 -2.09
CA ASP A 123 -1.40 11.93 -1.86
C ASP A 123 -0.07 11.14 -1.84
N PRO A 124 0.64 11.06 -2.98
CA PRO A 124 1.91 10.34 -3.08
C PRO A 124 3.04 10.88 -2.21
N GLU A 125 2.94 12.13 -1.75
CA GLU A 125 3.93 12.78 -0.89
C GLU A 125 3.49 12.82 0.58
N ALA A 126 2.39 12.14 0.92
CA ALA A 126 1.89 12.08 2.30
C ALA A 126 3.00 11.58 3.26
N PRO A 127 3.37 12.38 4.28
CA PRO A 127 4.60 12.16 5.04
C PRO A 127 4.56 10.89 5.90
N GLU A 128 3.37 10.41 6.27
CA GLU A 128 3.19 9.32 7.24
C GLU A 128 2.53 8.07 6.65
N ALA A 129 2.03 8.15 5.40
CA ALA A 129 1.26 7.08 4.79
C ALA A 129 2.20 5.96 4.29
N VAL A 130 1.95 4.72 4.72
CA VAL A 130 2.69 3.55 4.26
C VAL A 130 1.83 2.29 4.26
N VAL A 131 1.95 1.49 3.20
CA VAL A 131 1.17 0.26 3.04
C VAL A 131 1.97 -0.94 3.52
N ILE A 132 1.53 -1.55 4.62
CA ILE A 132 2.08 -2.84 5.06
C ILE A 132 1.30 -3.98 4.41
N ASP A 133 1.96 -4.67 3.47
CA ASP A 133 1.47 -5.90 2.85
C ASP A 133 2.35 -7.11 3.19
N ARG A 134 2.09 -8.24 2.54
CA ARG A 134 2.84 -9.47 2.77
C ARG A 134 4.34 -9.33 2.48
N HIS A 135 4.71 -8.51 1.51
CA HIS A 135 6.11 -8.31 1.13
C HIS A 135 6.78 -7.34 2.07
N ALA A 136 6.09 -6.26 2.46
CA ALA A 136 6.59 -5.30 3.44
C ALA A 136 6.94 -6.02 4.76
N HIS A 137 6.09 -6.95 5.19
CA HIS A 137 6.36 -7.86 6.30
C HIS A 137 7.61 -8.72 6.05
N ASP A 138 7.64 -9.48 4.95
CA ASP A 138 8.73 -10.43 4.65
C ASP A 138 10.10 -9.72 4.58
N ILE A 139 10.13 -8.48 4.07
CA ILE A 139 11.31 -7.60 4.06
C ILE A 139 11.75 -7.28 5.48
N ALA A 140 10.84 -6.77 6.32
CA ALA A 140 11.15 -6.34 7.68
C ALA A 140 11.67 -7.51 8.55
N VAL A 141 11.08 -8.71 8.39
CA VAL A 141 11.49 -9.89 9.17
C VAL A 141 12.62 -10.70 8.52
N ARG A 142 13.08 -10.31 7.32
CA ARG A 142 14.10 -11.02 6.51
C ARG A 142 13.76 -12.49 6.23
N GLU A 143 12.48 -12.81 6.09
CA GLU A 143 12.02 -14.19 5.87
C GLU A 143 10.83 -14.21 4.89
N ILE A 144 10.87 -15.09 3.90
CA ILE A 144 9.77 -15.28 2.95
C ILE A 144 8.74 -16.24 3.56
N TYR A 145 7.54 -15.73 3.83
CA TYR A 145 6.50 -16.51 4.51
C TYR A 145 5.71 -17.41 3.56
N GLY A 146 5.74 -17.15 2.25
CA GLY A 146 4.86 -17.86 1.30
C GLY A 146 3.39 -17.64 1.69
N GLN A 147 2.64 -18.74 1.83
CA GLN A 147 1.23 -18.74 2.24
C GLN A 147 1.02 -18.69 3.76
N ARG A 148 2.08 -18.68 4.57
CA ARG A 148 1.96 -18.60 6.03
C ARG A 148 1.29 -17.29 6.45
N ASP A 149 0.44 -17.38 7.47
CA ASP A 149 -0.17 -16.20 8.07
C ASP A 149 0.90 -15.34 8.76
N ARG A 150 0.80 -14.04 8.51
CA ARG A 150 1.68 -12.98 9.03
C ARG A 150 1.04 -12.24 10.20
N GLY A 151 -0.25 -12.44 10.45
CA GLY A 151 -1.00 -11.78 11.51
C GLY A 151 -1.27 -10.29 11.23
N LEU A 152 -1.16 -9.86 9.96
CA LEU A 152 -1.35 -8.45 9.54
C LEU A 152 -2.79 -7.96 9.65
N GLY A 153 -3.75 -8.84 10.00
CA GLY A 153 -5.09 -8.44 10.41
C GLY A 153 -5.14 -7.76 11.79
N SER A 154 -4.08 -7.89 12.59
CA SER A 154 -3.95 -7.19 13.88
C SER A 154 -3.41 -5.78 13.68
N VAL A 155 -4.18 -4.78 14.12
CA VAL A 155 -3.79 -3.35 14.08
C VAL A 155 -2.42 -3.12 14.74
N GLY A 156 -2.17 -3.75 15.89
CA GLY A 156 -0.89 -3.60 16.60
C GLY A 156 0.32 -4.10 15.80
N ARG A 157 0.20 -5.25 15.11
CA ARG A 157 1.27 -5.77 14.25
C ARG A 157 1.45 -4.94 12.99
N TYR A 158 0.35 -4.47 12.41
CA TYR A 158 0.38 -3.58 11.26
C TYR A 158 1.13 -2.29 11.60
N ASN A 159 0.71 -1.62 12.69
CA ASN A 159 1.30 -0.36 13.14
C ASN A 159 2.78 -0.51 13.50
N LEU A 160 3.15 -1.60 14.19
CA LEU A 160 4.56 -1.89 14.47
C LEU A 160 5.43 -1.83 13.21
N LEU A 161 5.00 -2.49 12.12
CA LEU A 161 5.75 -2.47 10.87
C LEU A 161 5.66 -1.12 10.17
N ALA A 162 4.50 -0.45 10.20
CA ALA A 162 4.34 0.89 9.66
C ALA A 162 5.33 1.87 10.30
N ASP A 163 5.48 1.82 11.62
CA ASP A 163 6.42 2.65 12.38
C ASP A 163 7.87 2.35 12.00
N CYS A 164 8.23 1.08 11.80
CA CYS A 164 9.58 0.71 11.34
C CYS A 164 9.86 1.23 9.92
N TYR A 165 8.87 1.22 9.02
CA TYR A 165 9.01 1.81 7.68
C TYR A 165 9.13 3.34 7.72
N ARG A 166 8.36 4.01 8.58
CA ARG A 166 8.48 5.47 8.79
C ARG A 166 9.84 5.84 9.33
N GLU A 167 10.32 5.12 10.34
CA GLU A 167 11.66 5.34 10.90
C GLU A 167 12.76 5.10 9.86
N ALA A 168 12.66 4.03 9.06
CA ALA A 168 13.60 3.78 7.97
C ALA A 168 13.59 4.92 6.95
N ALA A 169 12.40 5.41 6.59
CA ALA A 169 12.22 6.50 5.64
C ALA A 169 12.81 7.82 6.15
N GLN A 170 12.59 8.14 7.43
CA GLN A 170 13.22 9.29 8.08
C GLN A 170 14.75 9.21 8.01
N ARG A 171 15.35 8.04 8.30
CA ARG A 171 16.80 7.83 8.24
C ARG A 171 17.36 7.89 6.80
N ILE A 172 16.56 7.49 5.81
CA ILE A 172 16.92 7.54 4.39
C ILE A 172 16.76 8.96 3.81
N GLY A 173 15.87 9.78 4.40
CA GLY A 173 15.48 11.08 3.85
C GLY A 173 14.49 10.95 2.69
N GLU A 174 13.51 10.04 2.80
CA GLU A 174 12.54 9.72 1.75
C GLU A 174 11.13 9.57 2.34
N VAL A 175 10.08 9.61 1.51
CA VAL A 175 8.69 9.36 1.92
C VAL A 175 8.48 7.87 2.26
N PRO A 176 7.77 7.51 3.35
CA PRO A 176 7.55 6.11 3.74
C PRO A 176 6.94 5.23 2.64
N SER A 177 5.97 5.76 1.89
CA SER A 177 5.34 5.07 0.75
C SER A 177 6.36 4.72 -0.35
N LYS A 178 7.30 5.62 -0.65
CA LYS A 178 8.38 5.41 -1.63
C LYS A 178 9.39 4.38 -1.15
N VAL A 179 9.78 4.41 0.13
CA VAL A 179 10.63 3.37 0.72
C VAL A 179 9.98 1.99 0.60
N GLN A 180 8.69 1.90 0.93
CA GLN A 180 7.92 0.67 0.78
C GLN A 180 7.86 0.20 -0.69
N ALA A 181 7.58 1.09 -1.63
CA ALA A 181 7.49 0.74 -3.05
C ALA A 181 8.84 0.30 -3.64
N VAL A 182 9.94 1.00 -3.34
CA VAL A 182 11.28 0.61 -3.80
C VAL A 182 11.70 -0.73 -3.23
N THR A 183 11.53 -0.93 -1.92
CA THR A 183 11.87 -2.21 -1.28
C THR A 183 11.01 -3.35 -1.81
N TRP A 184 9.75 -3.08 -2.16
CA TRP A 184 8.85 -4.02 -2.84
C TRP A 184 9.38 -4.41 -4.23
N VAL A 185 9.73 -3.44 -5.09
CA VAL A 185 10.29 -3.72 -6.43
C VAL A 185 11.56 -4.57 -6.30
N ALA A 186 12.50 -4.15 -5.45
CA ALA A 186 13.74 -4.88 -5.23
C ALA A 186 13.49 -6.28 -4.62
N HIS A 187 12.40 -6.46 -3.86
CA HIS A 187 12.06 -7.74 -3.26
C HIS A 187 11.49 -8.71 -4.29
N ILE A 188 10.54 -8.29 -5.13
CA ILE A 188 9.90 -9.18 -6.11
C ILE A 188 10.82 -9.55 -7.29
N GLU A 189 11.83 -8.72 -7.59
CA GLU A 189 12.81 -8.94 -8.66
C GLU A 189 14.14 -9.52 -8.17
N ARG A 190 14.17 -10.03 -6.93
CA ARG A 190 15.36 -10.72 -6.42
C ARG A 190 15.74 -11.85 -7.39
N LYS A 191 17.03 -11.91 -7.75
CA LYS A 191 17.62 -13.04 -8.46
C LYS A 191 17.79 -14.22 -7.50
#